data_AF-A0A0F2P3I7-F1
#
_entry.id   AF-A0A0F2P3I7-F1
#
_cell.length_a   1.000
_cell.length_b   1.000
_cell.length_c   1.000
_cell.angle_alpha   90.00
_cell.angle_beta   90.00
_cell.angle_gamma   90.00
#
_symmetry.space_group_name_H-M   'P 1'
#
loop_
_entity.id
_entity.type
_entity.pdbx_description
1 polymer ?
#
loop_
_entity_poly.entity_id
_entity_poly.type
_entity_poly.pdbx_seq_one_letter_code
_entity_poly.pdbx_strand_id
1 'polypeptide(L)'
;MRAKLFASAVLSVFATAASAASFGTPYGLSAIHQDFLSQLKQVASESGDVGAAARAAAGVLEPHIELEESVVLPVLSYAEDAAGGNASAIPELPAILARLKAELPLLLDAETNLIGTLVELYAVADTDGRSEIVQLAERMIWHETNDAEILYPAAVLVGDNVR
;
A
#
# COMPACT_ATOMS: atom_id res chain seq x y z
N MET A 1 55.87 -6.13 13.59
CA MET A 1 54.44 -5.92 13.92
C MET A 1 54.03 -4.50 13.55
N ARG A 2 53.22 -4.35 12.50
CA ARG A 2 52.53 -3.09 12.16
C ARG A 2 51.11 -3.47 11.75
N ALA A 3 50.15 -3.23 12.64
CA ALA A 3 48.73 -3.41 12.34
C ALA A 3 48.27 -2.25 11.45
N LYS A 4 47.73 -2.56 10.28
CA LYS A 4 46.99 -1.60 9.45
C LYS A 4 45.52 -1.69 9.87
N LEU A 5 45.03 -0.64 10.53
CA LEU A 5 43.61 -0.44 10.76
C LEU A 5 42.98 0.02 9.44
N PHE A 6 42.10 -0.80 8.87
CA PHE A 6 41.19 -0.38 7.81
C PHE A 6 39.91 0.12 8.47
N ALA A 7 39.73 1.44 8.53
CA ALA A 7 38.45 2.04 8.84
C ALA A 7 37.61 2.03 7.56
N SER A 8 36.64 1.12 7.45
CA SER A 8 35.59 1.21 6.44
C SER A 8 34.58 2.25 6.93
N ALA A 9 34.61 3.44 6.33
CA ALA A 9 33.56 4.42 6.52
C ALA A 9 32.35 3.96 5.69
N VAL A 10 31.33 3.41 6.36
CA VAL A 10 29.98 3.30 5.79
C VAL A 10 29.48 4.73 5.64
N LEU A 11 29.47 5.23 4.41
CA LEU A 11 28.90 6.53 4.08
C LEU A 11 27.38 6.39 4.23
N SER A 12 26.83 6.79 5.38
CA SER A 12 25.41 7.03 5.55
C SER A 12 25.00 8.14 4.58
N VAL A 13 24.31 7.77 3.50
CA VAL A 13 23.58 8.71 2.66
C VAL A 13 22.35 9.15 3.45
N PHE A 14 22.50 10.18 4.28
CA PHE A 14 21.34 10.98 4.67
C PHE A 14 20.97 11.81 3.46
N ALA A 15 19.78 11.53 2.93
CA ALA A 15 19.19 12.24 1.82
C ALA A 15 19.22 13.76 2.08
N THR A 16 19.86 14.47 1.17
CA THR A 16 19.75 15.91 1.00
C THR A 16 18.29 16.32 0.88
N ALA A 17 17.91 17.34 1.64
CA ALA A 17 16.60 17.97 1.63
C ALA A 17 16.11 18.25 0.20
N ALA A 18 15.01 17.59 -0.17
CA ALA A 18 14.21 17.98 -1.33
C ALA A 18 13.19 19.03 -0.87
N SER A 19 13.42 20.26 -1.33
CA SER A 19 12.51 21.38 -1.25
C SER A 19 11.22 21.10 -2.05
N ALA A 20 10.07 21.32 -1.39
CA ALA A 20 8.75 21.62 -1.96
C ALA A 20 8.32 20.85 -3.22
N ALA A 21 7.75 19.66 -3.00
CA ALA A 21 6.57 19.22 -3.74
C ALA A 21 5.45 19.06 -2.70
N SER A 22 4.51 20.02 -2.66
CA SER A 22 3.25 19.85 -1.95
C SER A 22 2.50 18.67 -2.57
N PHE A 23 1.97 17.76 -1.74
CA PHE A 23 1.22 16.55 -2.11
C PHE A 23 2.06 15.42 -2.72
N GLY A 24 2.75 14.66 -1.87
CA GLY A 24 3.39 13.40 -2.25
C GLY A 24 2.72 12.25 -1.50
N THR A 25 2.07 11.36 -2.24
CA THR A 25 1.62 10.05 -1.75
C THR A 25 2.71 9.40 -0.88
N PRO A 26 2.40 8.86 0.33
CA PRO A 26 3.39 8.21 1.17
C PRO A 26 4.10 7.09 0.40
N TYR A 27 5.38 7.32 0.08
CA TYR A 27 6.15 6.45 -0.82
C TYR A 27 6.13 4.99 -0.41
N GLY A 28 6.20 4.71 0.90
CA GLY A 28 6.19 3.34 1.42
C GLY A 28 4.96 2.53 1.02
N LEU A 29 3.77 3.15 1.06
CA LEU A 29 2.50 2.47 0.74
C LEU A 29 2.41 2.20 -0.76
N SER A 30 2.66 3.20 -1.61
CA SER A 30 2.69 3.00 -3.06
C SER A 30 3.77 2.01 -3.51
N ALA A 31 4.92 1.94 -2.84
CA ALA A 31 5.95 0.97 -3.16
C ALA A 31 5.50 -0.47 -2.90
N ILE A 32 4.77 -0.71 -1.80
CA ILE A 32 4.18 -2.02 -1.49
C ILE A 32 3.15 -2.41 -2.57
N HIS A 33 2.28 -1.47 -2.96
CA HIS A 33 1.28 -1.69 -4.01
C HIS A 33 1.92 -2.11 -5.34
N GLN A 34 2.98 -1.40 -5.75
CA GLN A 34 3.72 -1.71 -6.98
C GLN A 34 4.44 -3.06 -6.90
N ASP A 35 5.03 -3.39 -5.75
CA ASP A 35 5.72 -4.66 -5.53
C ASP A 35 4.76 -5.85 -5.61
N PHE A 36 3.61 -5.77 -4.92
CA PHE A 36 2.58 -6.81 -4.98
C PHE A 36 1.98 -6.95 -6.37
N LEU A 37 1.64 -5.85 -7.03
CA LEU A 37 1.11 -5.91 -8.39
C LEU A 37 2.12 -6.52 -9.36
N SER A 38 3.43 -6.24 -9.19
CA SER A 38 4.49 -6.82 -10.02
C SER A 38 4.63 -8.32 -9.81
N GLN A 39 4.71 -8.77 -8.54
CA GLN A 39 4.80 -10.20 -8.20
C GLN A 39 3.56 -10.96 -8.69
N LEU A 40 2.37 -10.39 -8.51
CA LEU A 40 1.13 -11.02 -8.93
C LEU A 40 1.02 -11.10 -10.46
N LYS A 41 1.43 -10.05 -11.19
CA LYS A 41 1.52 -10.08 -12.66
C LYS A 41 2.54 -11.10 -13.16
N GLN A 42 3.63 -11.33 -12.42
CA GLN A 42 4.58 -12.39 -12.74
C GLN A 42 3.93 -13.77 -12.63
N VAL A 43 3.26 -14.08 -11.51
CA VAL A 43 2.54 -15.35 -11.34
C VAL A 43 1.40 -15.50 -12.36
N ALA A 44 0.69 -14.41 -12.64
CA ALA A 44 -0.39 -14.35 -13.62
C ALA A 44 0.06 -14.65 -15.07
N SER A 45 1.37 -14.57 -15.36
CA SER A 45 1.92 -14.98 -16.65
C SER A 45 2.07 -16.50 -16.81
N GLU A 46 1.96 -17.25 -15.72
CA GLU A 46 2.03 -18.71 -15.73
C GLU A 46 0.75 -19.33 -16.32
N SER A 47 0.92 -20.54 -16.87
CA SER A 47 -0.21 -21.38 -17.29
C SER A 47 -0.74 -22.20 -16.10
N GLY A 48 -1.94 -22.78 -16.25
CA GLY A 48 -2.55 -23.60 -15.20
C GLY A 48 -3.33 -22.79 -14.16
N ASP A 49 -3.80 -23.50 -13.13
CA ASP A 49 -4.79 -22.97 -12.18
C ASP A 49 -4.20 -21.86 -11.30
N VAL A 50 -2.94 -21.99 -10.88
CA VAL A 50 -2.23 -20.96 -10.09
C VAL A 50 -2.15 -19.64 -10.86
N GLY A 51 -1.72 -19.70 -12.14
CA GLY A 51 -1.68 -18.51 -12.99
C GLY A 51 -3.07 -17.93 -13.27
N ALA A 52 -4.11 -18.77 -13.34
CA ALA A 52 -5.49 -18.31 -13.50
C ALA A 52 -6.01 -17.57 -12.27
N ALA A 53 -5.77 -18.10 -11.07
CA ALA A 53 -6.11 -17.44 -9.81
C ALA A 53 -5.33 -16.11 -9.64
N ALA A 54 -4.04 -16.08 -9.99
CA ALA A 54 -3.26 -14.85 -9.94
C ALA A 54 -3.75 -13.77 -10.92
N ARG A 55 -4.21 -14.16 -12.13
CA ARG A 55 -4.87 -13.22 -13.07
C ARG A 55 -6.16 -12.65 -12.49
N ALA A 56 -6.96 -13.49 -11.83
CA ALA A 56 -8.20 -13.03 -11.19
C ALA A 56 -7.90 -12.01 -10.08
N ALA A 57 -6.95 -12.33 -9.19
CA ALA A 57 -6.53 -11.41 -8.14
C ALA A 57 -5.93 -10.11 -8.71
N ALA A 58 -5.10 -10.17 -9.75
CA ALA A 58 -4.51 -8.96 -10.35
C ALA A 58 -5.57 -8.04 -10.98
N GLY A 59 -6.61 -8.62 -11.57
CA GLY A 59 -7.73 -7.87 -12.15
C GLY A 59 -8.58 -7.12 -11.12
N VAL A 60 -8.58 -7.58 -9.86
CA VAL A 60 -9.26 -6.88 -8.75
C VAL A 60 -8.30 -5.90 -8.05
N LEU A 61 -7.04 -6.27 -7.87
CA LEU A 61 -6.03 -5.47 -7.19
C LEU A 61 -5.73 -4.16 -7.89
N GLU A 62 -5.58 -4.15 -9.22
CA GLU A 62 -5.20 -2.95 -9.98
C GLU A 62 -6.21 -1.78 -9.80
N PRO A 63 -7.53 -1.96 -9.99
CA PRO A 63 -8.49 -0.90 -9.70
C PRO A 63 -8.64 -0.59 -8.19
N HIS A 64 -8.37 -1.55 -7.31
CA HIS A 64 -8.36 -1.31 -5.86
C HIS A 64 -7.23 -0.33 -5.47
N ILE A 65 -6.00 -0.61 -5.91
CA ILE A 65 -4.83 0.27 -5.72
C ILE A 65 -5.11 1.66 -6.30
N GLU A 66 -5.66 1.76 -7.51
CA GLU A 66 -5.96 3.06 -8.12
C GLU A 66 -6.92 3.88 -7.25
N LEU A 67 -7.94 3.24 -6.70
CA LEU A 67 -8.88 3.90 -5.81
C LEU A 67 -8.17 4.42 -4.57
N GLU A 68 -7.44 3.57 -3.85
CA GLU A 68 -6.69 3.92 -2.64
C GLU A 68 -5.67 5.03 -2.85
N GLU A 69 -4.85 4.94 -3.90
CA GLU A 69 -3.86 5.97 -4.24
C GLU A 69 -4.52 7.31 -4.56
N SER A 70 -5.75 7.31 -5.07
CA SER A 70 -6.47 8.53 -5.43
C SER A 70 -7.28 9.15 -4.28
N VAL A 71 -7.63 8.39 -3.23
CA VAL A 71 -8.51 8.89 -2.15
C VAL A 71 -7.98 8.75 -0.74
N VAL A 72 -7.25 7.67 -0.43
CA VAL A 72 -6.75 7.40 0.93
C VAL A 72 -5.40 8.08 1.12
N LEU A 73 -4.46 7.75 0.24
CA LEU A 73 -3.07 8.15 0.40
C LEU A 73 -2.84 9.67 0.36
N PRO A 74 -3.58 10.48 -0.44
CA PRO A 74 -3.44 11.92 -0.40
C PRO A 74 -3.77 12.51 0.97
N VAL A 75 -4.75 11.94 1.69
CA VAL A 75 -5.10 12.40 3.05
C VAL A 75 -3.98 12.03 4.03
N LEU A 76 -3.43 10.82 3.93
CA LEU A 76 -2.34 10.36 4.78
C LEU A 76 -1.02 11.11 4.57
N SER A 77 -0.85 11.80 3.43
CA SER A 77 0.29 12.70 3.23
C SER A 77 0.37 13.83 4.28
N TYR A 78 -0.72 14.06 5.02
CA TYR A 78 -0.80 15.05 6.11
C TYR A 78 -0.68 14.48 7.52
N ALA A 79 -0.35 13.19 7.67
CA ALA A 79 -0.31 12.55 8.99
C ALA A 79 0.68 13.24 9.95
N GLU A 80 1.84 13.68 9.46
CA GLU A 80 2.83 14.41 10.26
C GLU A 80 2.34 15.79 10.71
N ASP A 81 1.70 16.54 9.80
CA ASP A 81 1.13 17.86 10.09
C ASP A 81 -0.01 17.76 11.12
N ALA A 82 -0.87 16.76 10.96
CA ALA A 82 -1.95 16.42 11.90
C ALA A 82 -1.40 16.11 13.29
N ALA A 83 -0.37 15.27 13.36
CA ALA A 83 0.27 14.89 14.63
C ALA A 83 1.01 16.06 15.29
N GLY A 84 1.60 16.96 14.49
CA GLY A 84 2.33 18.12 14.97
C GLY A 84 1.45 19.30 15.43
N GLY A 85 0.13 19.23 15.20
CA GLY A 85 -0.79 20.35 15.44
C GLY A 85 -0.56 21.53 14.49
N ASN A 86 0.20 21.32 13.41
CA ASN A 86 0.47 22.30 12.37
C ASN A 86 -0.62 22.25 11.30
N ALA A 87 -1.89 22.26 11.73
CA ALA A 87 -3.06 22.37 10.88
C ALA A 87 -3.12 23.79 10.31
N SER A 88 -2.26 24.08 9.33
CA SER A 88 -2.48 25.20 8.43
C SER A 88 -3.59 24.79 7.48
N ALA A 89 -4.57 25.66 7.28
CA ALA A 89 -5.70 25.34 6.42
C ALA A 89 -5.24 24.94 5.03
N ILE A 90 -5.57 23.71 4.64
CA ILE A 90 -5.31 23.16 3.32
C ILE A 90 -6.63 23.27 2.56
N PRO A 91 -6.77 24.24 1.64
CA PRO A 91 -8.06 24.56 1.03
C PRO A 91 -8.75 23.37 0.36
N GLU A 92 -7.97 22.44 -0.19
CA GLU A 92 -8.45 21.26 -0.92
C GLU A 92 -8.82 20.09 0.00
N LEU A 93 -8.26 20.02 1.21
CA LEU A 93 -8.41 18.87 2.10
C LEU A 93 -9.88 18.56 2.46
N PRO A 94 -10.77 19.54 2.73
CA PRO A 94 -12.19 19.24 2.96
C PRO A 94 -12.86 18.50 1.80
N ALA A 95 -12.50 18.83 0.56
CA ALA A 95 -13.05 18.16 -0.61
C ALA A 95 -12.47 16.74 -0.77
N ILE A 96 -11.17 16.57 -0.54
CA ILE A 96 -10.51 15.25 -0.58
C ILE A 96 -11.07 14.33 0.52
N LEU A 97 -11.25 14.84 1.74
CA LEU A 97 -11.83 14.08 2.85
C LEU A 97 -13.29 13.71 2.62
N ALA A 98 -14.09 14.63 2.06
CA ALA A 98 -15.47 14.34 1.69
C ALA A 98 -15.54 13.21 0.65
N ARG A 99 -14.63 13.23 -0.34
CA ARG A 99 -14.50 12.16 -1.32
C ARG A 99 -14.11 10.83 -0.67
N LEU A 100 -13.08 10.81 0.18
CA LEU A 100 -12.68 9.62 0.94
C LEU A 100 -13.87 9.03 1.72
N LYS A 101 -14.59 9.84 2.50
CA LYS A 101 -15.74 9.37 3.29
C LYS A 101 -16.87 8.82 2.42
N ALA A 102 -17.08 9.38 1.23
CA ALA A 102 -18.10 8.91 0.29
C ALA A 102 -17.69 7.61 -0.43
N GLU A 103 -16.40 7.45 -0.74
CA GLU A 103 -15.86 6.28 -1.45
C GLU A 103 -15.42 5.15 -0.51
N LEU A 104 -15.30 5.39 0.81
CA LEU A 104 -14.89 4.39 1.80
C LEU A 104 -15.72 3.09 1.78
N PRO A 105 -17.07 3.11 1.65
CA PRO A 105 -17.83 1.87 1.51
C PRO A 105 -17.43 1.06 0.27
N LEU A 106 -17.10 1.73 -0.84
CA LEU A 106 -16.66 1.06 -2.06
C LEU A 106 -15.26 0.45 -1.89
N LEU A 107 -14.37 1.11 -1.15
CA LEU A 107 -13.06 0.57 -0.79
C LEU A 107 -13.20 -0.73 -0.01
N LEU A 108 -14.03 -0.76 1.04
CA LEU A 108 -14.26 -1.94 1.88
C LEU A 108 -14.89 -3.10 1.10
N ASP A 109 -15.83 -2.81 0.19
CA ASP A 109 -16.42 -3.81 -0.69
C ASP A 109 -15.37 -4.38 -1.68
N ALA A 110 -14.52 -3.51 -2.24
CA ALA A 110 -13.44 -3.90 -3.15
C ALA A 110 -12.37 -4.75 -2.44
N GLU A 111 -11.97 -4.36 -1.24
CA GLU A 111 -11.06 -5.09 -0.36
C GLU A 111 -11.59 -6.49 -0.03
N THR A 112 -12.87 -6.60 0.36
CA THR A 112 -13.52 -7.90 0.62
C THR A 112 -13.44 -8.83 -0.58
N ASN A 113 -13.70 -8.30 -1.79
CA ASN A 113 -13.60 -9.07 -3.02
C ASN A 113 -12.15 -9.47 -3.32
N LEU A 114 -11.18 -8.55 -3.11
CA LEU A 114 -9.76 -8.82 -3.29
C LEU A 114 -9.27 -9.93 -2.35
N ILE A 115 -9.56 -9.83 -1.05
CA ILE A 115 -9.24 -10.88 -0.07
C ILE A 115 -9.82 -12.23 -0.52
N GLY A 116 -11.06 -12.26 -1.02
CA GLY A 116 -11.66 -13.47 -1.59
C GLY A 116 -10.79 -14.10 -2.70
N THR A 117 -10.36 -13.30 -3.68
CA THR A 117 -9.49 -13.78 -4.77
C THR A 117 -8.10 -14.22 -4.28
N LEU A 118 -7.55 -13.57 -3.25
CA LEU A 118 -6.27 -13.94 -2.66
C LEU A 118 -6.36 -15.25 -1.87
N VAL A 119 -7.47 -15.52 -1.20
CA VAL A 119 -7.73 -16.81 -0.55
C VAL A 119 -7.84 -17.93 -1.58
N GLU A 120 -8.45 -17.68 -2.73
CA GLU A 120 -8.46 -18.65 -3.84
C GLU A 120 -7.06 -18.91 -4.39
N LEU A 121 -6.27 -17.86 -4.62
CA LEU A 121 -4.87 -17.99 -5.03
C LEU A 121 -4.06 -18.80 -4.01
N TYR A 122 -4.21 -18.50 -2.73
CA TYR A 122 -3.60 -19.25 -1.63
C TYR A 122 -3.96 -20.73 -1.73
N ALA A 123 -5.25 -21.07 -1.82
CA ALA A 123 -5.71 -22.46 -1.77
C ALA A 123 -5.20 -23.28 -2.97
N VAL A 124 -5.20 -22.69 -4.16
CA VAL A 124 -4.69 -23.35 -5.38
C VAL A 124 -3.17 -23.50 -5.30
N ALA A 125 -2.45 -22.46 -4.86
CA ALA A 125 -0.99 -22.52 -4.69
C ALA A 125 -0.56 -23.55 -3.65
N ASP A 126 -1.28 -23.67 -2.53
CA ASP A 126 -1.02 -24.66 -1.48
C ASP A 126 -1.23 -26.09 -1.99
N THR A 127 -2.33 -26.32 -2.71
CA THR A 127 -2.63 -27.61 -3.35
C THR A 127 -1.54 -28.02 -4.35
N ASP A 128 -0.99 -27.06 -5.10
CA ASP A 128 0.07 -27.27 -6.09
C ASP A 128 1.49 -27.24 -5.48
N GLY A 129 1.62 -27.10 -4.15
CA GLY A 129 2.90 -27.10 -3.45
C GLY A 129 3.78 -25.87 -3.73
N ARG A 130 3.17 -24.75 -4.14
CA ARG A 130 3.84 -23.50 -4.53
C ARG A 130 4.02 -22.56 -3.33
N SER A 131 4.87 -22.95 -2.39
CA SER A 131 5.04 -22.27 -1.10
C SER A 131 5.36 -20.77 -1.17
N GLU A 132 6.06 -20.32 -2.22
CA GLU A 132 6.35 -18.88 -2.40
C GLU A 132 5.10 -18.07 -2.74
N ILE A 133 4.17 -18.65 -3.51
CA ILE A 133 2.91 -18.00 -3.91
C ILE A 133 1.92 -18.00 -2.75
N VAL A 134 1.92 -19.07 -1.95
CA VAL A 134 1.20 -19.12 -0.67
C VAL A 134 1.61 -17.95 0.22
N GLN A 135 2.92 -17.75 0.43
CA GLN A 135 3.42 -16.64 1.24
C GLN A 135 3.14 -15.27 0.63
N LEU A 136 3.14 -15.15 -0.70
CA LEU A 136 2.73 -13.91 -1.36
C LEU A 136 1.27 -13.58 -1.05
N ALA A 137 0.36 -14.54 -1.25
CA ALA A 137 -1.06 -14.35 -0.99
C ALA A 137 -1.34 -14.01 0.49
N GLU A 138 -0.67 -14.66 1.44
CA GLU A 138 -0.77 -14.33 2.88
C GLU A 138 -0.35 -12.89 3.18
N ARG A 139 0.80 -12.45 2.67
CA ARG A 139 1.29 -11.08 2.89
C ARG A 139 0.33 -10.04 2.33
N MET A 140 -0.26 -10.30 1.17
CA MET A 140 -1.25 -9.43 0.58
C MET A 140 -2.51 -9.38 1.42
N ILE A 141 -3.04 -10.53 1.87
CA ILE A 141 -4.21 -10.56 2.76
C ILE A 141 -3.95 -9.77 4.05
N TRP A 142 -2.76 -9.86 4.65
CA TRP A 142 -2.41 -9.08 5.83
C TRP A 142 -2.33 -7.58 5.55
N HIS A 143 -1.84 -7.18 4.37
CA HIS A 143 -1.82 -5.79 3.91
C HIS A 143 -3.23 -5.23 3.79
N GLU A 144 -4.11 -5.90 3.03
CA GLU A 144 -5.52 -5.48 2.86
C GLU A 144 -6.25 -5.38 4.21
N THR A 145 -6.03 -6.36 5.10
CA THR A 145 -6.62 -6.35 6.45
C THR A 145 -6.10 -5.18 7.28
N ASN A 146 -4.80 -4.85 7.17
CA ASN A 146 -4.23 -3.69 7.86
C ASN A 146 -4.84 -2.39 7.34
N ASP A 147 -5.12 -2.32 6.04
CA ASP A 147 -5.66 -1.14 5.42
C ASP A 147 -7.08 -0.86 5.93
N ALA A 148 -7.92 -1.89 5.99
CA ALA A 148 -9.26 -1.83 6.58
C ALA A 148 -9.25 -1.45 8.06
N GLU A 149 -8.44 -2.15 8.86
CA GLU A 149 -8.46 -2.04 10.32
C GLU A 149 -7.79 -0.77 10.83
N ILE A 150 -6.76 -0.29 10.12
CA ILE A 150 -5.87 0.76 10.60
C ILE A 150 -5.76 1.91 9.61
N LEU A 151 -5.43 1.64 8.35
CA LEU A 151 -5.04 2.70 7.41
C LEU A 151 -6.21 3.62 7.05
N TYR A 152 -7.37 3.08 6.70
CA TYR A 152 -8.54 3.89 6.35
C TYR A 152 -9.08 4.69 7.54
N PRO A 153 -9.24 4.11 8.75
CA PRO A 153 -9.57 4.89 9.94
C PRO A 153 -8.54 5.99 10.23
N ALA A 154 -7.24 5.71 10.07
CA ALA A 154 -6.19 6.71 10.26
C ALA A 154 -6.30 7.84 9.24
N ALA A 155 -6.59 7.56 7.97
CA ALA A 155 -6.79 8.58 6.94
C ALA A 155 -7.96 9.51 7.30
N VAL A 156 -9.08 8.94 7.74
CA VAL A 156 -10.22 9.74 8.20
C VAL A 156 -9.85 10.63 9.39
N LEU A 157 -9.15 10.07 10.39
CA LEU A 157 -8.69 10.81 11.56
C LEU A 157 -7.73 11.95 11.18
N VAL A 158 -6.77 11.70 10.30
CA VAL A 158 -5.85 12.74 9.79
C VAL A 158 -6.64 13.86 9.14
N GLY A 159 -7.56 13.54 8.22
CA GLY A 159 -8.39 14.54 7.56
C GLY A 159 -9.27 15.34 8.51
N ASP A 160 -9.81 14.74 9.58
CA ASP A 160 -10.65 15.44 10.56
C ASP A 160 -9.84 16.36 11.50
N ASN A 161 -8.52 16.16 11.62
CA ASN A 161 -7.63 16.90 12.51
C ASN A 161 -6.77 17.97 11.82
N VAL A 162 -6.73 18.00 10.48
CA VAL A 162 -6.10 19.06 9.70
C VAL A 162 -7.20 19.96 9.15
N ARG A 163 -7.20 21.24 9.53
CA ARG A 163 -8.24 22.22 9.21
C ARG A 163 -7.66 23.50 8.66
#